data_AF-A0A3Z9GK56-F1
#
_entry.id   AF-A0A3Z9GK56-F1
#
_cell.length_a   1.000
_cell.length_b   1.000
_cell.length_c   1.000
_cell.angle_alpha   90.00
_cell.angle_beta   90.00
_cell.angle_gamma   90.00
#
_symmetry.space_group_name_H-M   'P 1'
#
loop_
_entity.id
_entity.type
_entity.pdbx_description
1 polymer ?
#
loop_
_entity_poly.entity_id
_entity_poly.type
_entity_poly.pdbx_seq_one_letter_code
_entity_poly.pdbx_strand_id
1 'polypeptide(L)'
;MENDIIKKFINTDYKLLEKELEELSKKDELRLEVDQGLDQALRDLEIISAKIPQEETQKLFDQCANNAMDAVMGHFGFAAVILDAKDGGNVNTTHNVRNGFYASEKEKQRYANRGKYDSDNYHQDDNYKRINKEQNVLKKQGKLEDYMTGKKINANADTDLDHIVAAKTIHDDPARVLAEIDGAKLANTESNLKMTDSSLNRSKKDKSAEKFLADRDKRLKFLAEKEKNGALTPSQQKEKEKLLKQKEIQDEKFKEQYEQNEKEINREVDKTYYTSSKPYKEALITGTQDAAKIAVYSALGVVLKDFIKAIIIELKVTFKEFGNESLKEILVRFKDRFCKVWEELKLKWKDILKNSLEGALQTFFQI
;
A
#
# COMPACT_ATOMS: atom_id res chain seq x y z
N MET A 1 24.08 6.99 17.43
CA MET A 1 23.61 6.98 16.03
C MET A 1 22.08 6.80 15.96
N GLU A 2 21.49 5.91 16.77
CA GLU A 2 20.01 5.77 16.92
C GLU A 2 19.29 7.05 17.31
N ASN A 3 19.84 7.82 18.26
CA ASN A 3 19.21 9.06 18.76
C ASN A 3 19.05 10.18 17.70
N ASP A 4 19.89 10.23 16.66
CA ASP A 4 19.81 11.27 15.63
C ASP A 4 18.80 10.92 14.53
N ILE A 5 18.59 9.63 14.26
CA ILE A 5 17.60 9.17 13.29
C ILE A 5 16.20 9.40 13.85
N ILE A 6 15.97 9.03 15.11
CA ILE A 6 14.71 9.23 15.85
C ILE A 6 14.34 10.73 15.88
N LYS A 7 15.29 11.61 16.22
CA LYS A 7 15.07 13.08 16.22
C LYS A 7 14.72 13.67 14.85
N LYS A 8 15.23 13.11 13.76
CA LYS A 8 15.01 13.63 12.40
C LYS A 8 13.66 13.23 11.82
N PHE A 9 13.16 12.04 12.17
CA PHE A 9 11.90 11.49 11.65
C PHE A 9 10.64 11.98 12.38
N ILE A 10 10.74 12.31 13.67
CA ILE A 10 9.65 12.89 14.48
C ILE A 10 9.25 14.30 13.99
N ASN A 11 10.14 14.98 13.26
CA ASN A 11 10.19 16.43 13.23
C ASN A 11 9.19 17.14 12.29
N THR A 12 8.47 16.44 11.40
CA THR A 12 7.66 17.12 10.36
C THR A 12 6.20 17.29 10.77
N ASP A 13 5.51 16.23 11.23
CA ASP A 13 4.12 16.32 11.70
C ASP A 13 4.02 16.87 13.13
N TYR A 14 4.98 16.51 13.99
CA TYR A 14 5.00 16.99 15.38
C TYR A 14 5.21 18.50 15.49
N LYS A 15 6.08 19.09 14.66
CA LYS A 15 6.34 20.54 14.71
C LYS A 15 5.14 21.38 14.32
N LEU A 16 4.34 20.91 13.35
CA LEU A 16 3.14 21.63 12.93
C LEU A 16 2.10 21.60 14.06
N LEU A 17 1.88 20.42 14.65
CA LEU A 17 0.96 20.27 15.78
C LEU A 17 1.45 21.00 17.04
N GLU A 18 2.74 20.91 17.36
CA GLU A 18 3.35 21.63 18.48
C GLU A 18 3.22 23.14 18.28
N LYS A 19 3.38 23.64 17.06
CA LYS A 19 3.16 25.03 16.71
C LYS A 19 1.69 25.43 16.85
N GLU A 20 0.75 24.62 16.37
CA GLU A 20 -0.70 24.85 16.52
C GLU A 20 -1.12 24.86 17.99
N LEU A 21 -0.60 23.91 18.79
CA LEU A 21 -0.83 23.85 20.23
C LEU A 21 -0.15 25.01 20.97
N GLU A 22 1.04 25.45 20.55
CA GLU A 22 1.67 26.65 21.09
C GLU A 22 0.87 27.92 20.76
N GLU A 23 0.39 28.06 19.53
CA GLU A 23 -0.48 29.17 19.12
C GLU A 23 -1.80 29.17 19.90
N LEU A 24 -2.41 28.00 20.12
CA LEU A 24 -3.59 27.85 20.97
C LEU A 24 -3.29 28.18 22.43
N SER A 25 -2.17 27.71 22.97
CA SER A 25 -1.77 27.96 24.37
C SER A 25 -1.52 29.44 24.66
N LYS A 26 -1.13 30.22 23.63
CA LYS A 26 -0.93 31.68 23.68
C LYS A 26 -2.23 32.48 23.65
N LYS A 27 -3.39 31.83 23.46
CA LYS A 27 -4.69 32.51 23.56
C LYS A 27 -5.09 32.66 25.03
N ASP A 28 -5.25 33.91 25.45
CA ASP A 28 -5.61 34.28 26.82
C ASP A 28 -7.07 33.92 27.17
N GLU A 29 -7.96 33.83 26.18
CA GLU A 29 -9.38 33.50 26.41
C GLU A 29 -9.95 32.55 25.34
N LEU A 30 -10.59 31.47 25.80
CA LEU A 30 -11.54 30.70 25.01
C LEU A 30 -12.86 31.47 24.95
N ARG A 31 -13.30 31.86 23.74
CA ARG A 31 -14.63 32.43 23.52
C ARG A 31 -15.62 31.30 23.28
N LEU A 32 -16.55 31.12 24.22
CA LEU A 32 -17.76 30.33 24.01
C LEU A 32 -18.76 31.22 23.28
N GLU A 33 -19.04 30.92 22.01
CA GLU A 33 -20.17 31.52 21.29
C GLU A 33 -21.42 30.69 21.57
N VAL A 34 -22.45 31.33 22.13
CA VAL A 34 -23.77 30.70 22.27
C VAL A 34 -24.46 30.80 20.92
N ASP A 35 -24.54 29.68 20.22
CA ASP A 35 -25.29 29.58 18.97
C ASP A 35 -26.73 29.06 19.21
N GLN A 36 -27.56 29.16 18.18
CA GLN A 36 -28.94 28.67 18.22
C GLN A 36 -29.06 27.17 18.58
N GLY A 37 -28.03 26.38 18.28
CA GLY A 37 -28.01 24.95 18.58
C GLY A 37 -27.84 24.69 20.08
N LEU A 38 -26.97 25.45 20.74
CA LEU A 38 -26.77 25.37 22.19
C LEU A 38 -28.04 25.79 22.95
N ASP A 39 -28.71 26.86 22.51
CA ASP A 39 -29.99 27.31 23.10
C ASP A 39 -31.10 26.26 22.96
N GLN A 40 -31.18 25.56 21.82
CA GLN A 40 -32.16 24.49 21.61
C GLN A 40 -31.84 23.26 22.48
N ALA A 41 -30.57 22.85 22.56
CA ALA A 41 -30.15 21.72 23.38
C ALA A 41 -30.44 21.94 24.87
N LEU A 42 -30.30 23.18 25.35
CA LEU A 42 -30.63 23.57 26.72
C LEU A 42 -32.13 23.48 27.00
N ARG A 43 -32.98 23.94 26.07
CA ARG A 43 -34.45 23.80 26.17
C ARG A 43 -34.90 22.35 26.16
N ASP A 44 -34.28 21.53 25.31
CA ASP A 44 -34.57 20.11 25.25
C ASP A 44 -34.17 19.40 26.55
N LEU A 45 -33.06 19.81 27.18
CA LEU A 45 -32.65 19.33 28.50
C LEU A 45 -33.68 19.65 29.59
N GLU A 46 -34.26 20.87 29.57
CA GLU A 46 -35.35 21.26 30.48
C GLU A 46 -36.62 20.42 30.30
N ILE A 47 -36.94 20.06 29.06
CA ILE A 47 -38.11 19.22 28.74
C ILE A 47 -37.88 17.78 29.22
N ILE A 48 -36.67 17.27 29.08
CA ILE A 48 -36.31 15.89 29.47
C ILE A 48 -36.29 15.76 30.99
N SER A 49 -35.72 16.71 31.73
CA SER A 49 -35.69 16.69 33.20
C SER A 49 -37.09 16.81 33.82
N ALA A 50 -38.01 17.51 33.16
CA ALA A 50 -39.40 17.64 33.61
C ALA A 50 -40.25 16.37 33.41
N LYS A 51 -39.81 15.42 32.56
CA LYS A 51 -40.59 14.24 32.14
C LYS A 51 -40.10 12.90 32.68
N ILE A 52 -38.90 12.85 33.28
CA ILE A 52 -38.26 11.61 33.73
C ILE A 52 -37.94 11.71 35.23
N PRO A 53 -38.17 10.66 36.05
CA PRO A 53 -37.77 10.64 37.46
C PRO A 53 -36.26 10.85 37.64
N GLN A 54 -35.87 11.65 38.64
CA GLN A 54 -34.50 12.10 38.87
C GLN A 54 -33.44 10.97 38.92
N GLU A 55 -33.80 9.78 39.43
CA GLU A 55 -32.92 8.60 39.46
C GLU A 55 -32.68 7.97 38.08
N GLU A 56 -33.70 7.91 37.21
CA GLU A 56 -33.57 7.30 35.87
C GLU A 56 -32.81 8.22 34.92
N THR A 57 -33.00 9.54 35.03
CA THR A 57 -32.22 10.53 34.28
C THR A 57 -30.74 10.50 34.64
N GLN A 58 -30.41 10.35 35.93
CA GLN A 58 -29.03 10.26 36.40
C GLN A 58 -28.32 9.02 35.83
N LYS A 59 -29.01 7.88 35.78
CA LYS A 59 -28.48 6.62 35.23
C LYS A 59 -28.26 6.69 33.72
N LEU A 60 -29.20 7.29 32.98
CA LEU A 60 -29.08 7.50 31.53
C LEU A 60 -27.92 8.46 31.21
N PHE A 61 -27.75 9.50 32.03
CA PHE A 61 -26.65 10.44 31.93
C PHE A 61 -25.30 9.78 32.20
N ASP A 62 -25.21 8.97 33.26
CA ASP A 62 -23.99 8.21 33.58
C ASP A 62 -23.63 7.22 32.47
N GLN A 63 -24.61 6.58 31.84
CA GLN A 63 -24.38 5.72 30.67
C GLN A 63 -23.89 6.50 29.45
N CYS A 64 -24.48 7.66 29.14
CA CYS A 64 -24.04 8.52 28.04
C CYS A 64 -22.62 9.07 28.28
N ALA A 65 -22.36 9.55 29.49
CA ALA A 65 -21.07 10.03 29.95
C ALA A 65 -19.99 8.94 29.84
N ASN A 66 -20.27 7.74 30.35
CA ASN A 66 -19.33 6.61 30.27
C ASN A 66 -19.11 6.16 28.83
N ASN A 67 -20.14 6.12 27.98
CA ASN A 67 -19.99 5.76 26.57
C ASN A 67 -19.18 6.81 25.77
N ALA A 68 -19.40 8.10 26.02
CA ALA A 68 -18.60 9.17 25.41
C ALA A 68 -17.14 9.10 25.88
N MET A 69 -16.95 8.79 27.16
CA MET A 69 -15.65 8.61 27.76
C MET A 69 -14.92 7.38 27.18
N ASP A 70 -15.61 6.26 27.03
CA ASP A 70 -15.08 5.01 26.46
C ASP A 70 -14.82 5.16 24.96
N ALA A 71 -15.61 5.95 24.22
CA ALA A 71 -15.33 6.26 22.82
C ALA A 71 -14.05 7.09 22.64
N VAL A 72 -13.71 7.96 23.59
CA VAL A 72 -12.46 8.74 23.60
C VAL A 72 -11.29 7.94 24.16
N MET A 73 -11.51 7.11 25.18
CA MET A 73 -10.47 6.34 25.87
C MET A 73 -10.14 5.00 25.23
N GLY A 74 -11.12 4.33 24.59
CA GLY A 74 -11.01 2.99 23.99
C GLY A 74 -10.09 2.91 22.77
N HIS A 75 -9.25 3.93 22.58
CA HIS A 75 -8.61 4.34 21.35
C HIS A 75 -9.65 4.75 20.33
N PHE A 76 -9.57 6.02 19.90
CA PHE A 76 -10.01 6.44 18.59
C PHE A 76 -9.74 5.28 17.61
N GLY A 77 -10.78 4.53 17.21
CA GLY A 77 -10.73 3.38 16.28
C GLY A 77 -10.26 3.77 14.87
N PHE A 78 -9.67 4.95 14.77
CA PHE A 78 -9.05 5.59 13.65
C PHE A 78 -7.58 5.22 13.52
N ALA A 79 -6.98 4.29 14.28
CA ALA A 79 -5.57 3.92 14.05
C ALA A 79 -5.32 3.58 12.55
N ALA A 80 -6.22 2.82 11.92
CA ALA A 80 -6.16 2.57 10.47
C ALA A 80 -6.38 3.83 9.60
N VAL A 81 -7.22 4.78 10.03
CA VAL A 81 -7.50 6.04 9.31
C VAL A 81 -6.36 7.06 9.48
N ILE A 82 -5.80 7.17 10.67
CA ILE A 82 -4.65 8.00 11.08
C ILE A 82 -3.39 7.53 10.35
N LEU A 83 -3.24 6.21 10.20
CA LEU A 83 -2.10 5.61 9.52
C LEU A 83 -2.31 5.47 8.00
N ASP A 84 -3.45 5.90 7.45
CA ASP A 84 -3.83 5.69 6.04
C ASP A 84 -3.50 4.24 5.59
N ALA A 85 -3.95 3.27 6.40
CA ALA A 85 -3.48 1.88 6.30
C ALA A 85 -3.85 1.27 4.94
N LYS A 86 -2.81 0.96 4.15
CA LYS A 86 -2.93 0.29 2.85
C LYS A 86 -2.80 -1.22 3.00
N ASP A 87 -3.22 -1.95 1.97
CA ASP A 87 -3.00 -3.39 1.86
C ASP A 87 -1.49 -3.68 1.94
N GLY A 88 -1.05 -4.52 2.89
CA GLY A 88 0.36 -4.75 3.21
C GLY A 88 1.05 -3.71 4.14
N GLY A 89 0.32 -2.71 4.64
CA GLY A 89 0.83 -1.68 5.56
C GLY A 89 1.64 -0.56 4.89
N ASN A 90 2.25 0.31 5.69
CA ASN A 90 3.03 1.47 5.23
C ASN A 90 4.47 1.11 4.79
N VAL A 91 4.66 -0.08 4.22
CA VAL A 91 5.94 -0.59 3.71
C VAL A 91 5.83 -1.04 2.26
N ASN A 92 6.93 -1.04 1.52
CA ASN A 92 6.92 -1.59 0.17
C ASN A 92 6.92 -3.13 0.23
N THR A 93 6.06 -3.75 -0.56
CA THR A 93 6.06 -5.19 -0.81
C THR A 93 6.15 -5.43 -2.31
N THR A 94 6.70 -6.57 -2.71
CA THR A 94 6.75 -6.95 -4.13
C THR A 94 5.36 -7.03 -4.77
N HIS A 95 4.36 -7.44 -3.99
CA HIS A 95 2.95 -7.44 -4.39
C HIS A 95 2.43 -6.02 -4.66
N ASN A 96 2.62 -5.10 -3.71
CA ASN A 96 2.07 -3.74 -3.78
C ASN A 96 2.66 -2.95 -4.95
N VAL A 97 3.98 -3.00 -5.14
CA VAL A 97 4.63 -2.24 -6.21
C VAL A 97 4.24 -2.73 -7.60
N ARG A 98 3.95 -4.02 -7.77
CA ARG A 98 3.40 -4.59 -9.03
C ARG A 98 2.00 -4.08 -9.32
N ASN A 99 1.21 -3.79 -8.27
CA ASN A 99 -0.10 -3.17 -8.38
C ASN A 99 -0.03 -1.62 -8.46
N GLY A 100 1.16 -1.03 -8.51
CA GLY A 100 1.35 0.42 -8.62
C GLY A 100 1.30 1.18 -7.29
N PHE A 101 1.21 0.47 -6.16
CA PHE A 101 1.21 1.06 -4.82
C PHE A 101 2.62 1.07 -4.24
N TYR A 102 3.11 2.27 -3.91
CA TYR A 102 4.40 2.48 -3.26
C TYR A 102 4.18 3.14 -1.91
N ALA A 103 4.78 2.58 -0.86
CA ALA A 103 4.83 3.21 0.45
C ALA A 103 5.87 4.34 0.52
N SER A 104 6.93 4.24 -0.30
CA SER A 104 8.00 5.25 -0.36
C SER A 104 8.08 5.90 -1.74
N GLU A 105 8.02 7.23 -1.76
CA GLU A 105 8.21 8.03 -2.98
C GLU A 105 9.61 7.79 -3.59
N LYS A 106 10.61 7.48 -2.76
CA LYS A 106 11.96 7.14 -3.23
C LYS A 106 11.94 5.89 -4.13
N GLU A 107 11.22 4.84 -3.74
CA GLU A 107 11.17 3.60 -4.51
C GLU A 107 10.31 3.75 -5.78
N LYS A 108 9.25 4.57 -5.71
CA LYS A 108 8.49 4.98 -6.90
C LYS A 108 9.35 5.73 -7.91
N GLN A 109 10.17 6.67 -7.44
CA GLN A 109 11.13 7.40 -8.28
C GLN A 109 12.22 6.48 -8.83
N ARG A 110 12.71 5.52 -8.03
CA ARG A 110 13.68 4.51 -8.51
C ARG A 110 13.10 3.72 -9.68
N TYR A 111 11.86 3.27 -9.59
CA TYR A 111 11.18 2.58 -10.68
C TYR A 111 10.97 3.47 -11.91
N ALA A 112 10.57 4.73 -11.72
CA ALA A 112 10.48 5.70 -12.80
C ALA A 112 11.84 5.93 -13.51
N ASN A 113 12.93 5.88 -12.75
CA ASN A 113 14.31 6.07 -13.22
C ASN A 113 15.05 4.76 -13.55
N ARG A 114 14.35 3.63 -13.72
CA ARG A 114 14.96 2.31 -13.99
C ARG A 114 15.71 2.21 -15.32
N GLY A 115 15.66 3.24 -16.16
CA GLY A 115 16.18 3.25 -17.51
C GLY A 115 15.23 2.64 -18.53
N LYS A 116 15.46 2.94 -19.81
CA LYS A 116 14.74 2.29 -20.92
C LYS A 116 15.27 0.88 -21.10
N TYR A 117 14.38 -0.04 -21.48
CA TYR A 117 14.80 -1.38 -21.87
C TYR A 117 15.75 -1.29 -23.06
N ASP A 118 16.91 -1.93 -22.92
CA ASP A 118 17.91 -2.07 -23.96
C ASP A 118 18.17 -3.56 -24.19
N SER A 119 17.79 -4.02 -25.37
CA SER A 119 17.92 -5.43 -25.75
C SER A 119 19.38 -5.88 -25.75
N ASP A 120 20.32 -5.02 -26.14
CA ASP A 120 21.71 -5.41 -26.30
C ASP A 120 22.34 -5.78 -24.95
N ASN A 121 22.00 -5.05 -23.88
CA ASN A 121 22.46 -5.36 -22.53
C ASN A 121 22.08 -6.78 -22.07
N TYR A 122 20.91 -7.27 -22.49
CA TYR A 122 20.44 -8.61 -22.15
C TYR A 122 21.11 -9.69 -23.01
N HIS A 123 21.38 -9.42 -24.29
CA HIS A 123 21.98 -10.39 -25.21
C HIS A 123 23.52 -10.45 -25.13
N GLN A 124 24.16 -9.40 -24.59
CA GLN A 124 25.60 -9.37 -24.38
C GLN A 124 26.05 -10.04 -23.08
N ASP A 125 25.12 -10.38 -22.20
CA ASP A 125 25.39 -11.09 -20.95
C ASP A 125 26.06 -12.45 -21.18
N ASP A 126 26.97 -12.82 -20.28
CA ASP A 126 27.77 -14.03 -20.40
C ASP A 126 26.91 -15.30 -20.32
N ASN A 127 25.84 -15.31 -19.51
CA ASN A 127 24.93 -16.46 -19.45
C ASN A 127 24.15 -16.61 -20.75
N TYR A 128 23.70 -15.51 -21.36
CA TYR A 128 23.02 -15.58 -22.65
C TYR A 128 23.91 -16.25 -23.70
N LYS A 129 25.16 -15.79 -23.84
CA LYS A 129 26.14 -16.33 -24.78
C LYS A 129 26.45 -17.81 -24.50
N ARG A 130 26.65 -18.15 -23.23
CA ARG A 130 26.94 -19.52 -22.77
C ARG A 130 25.78 -20.46 -23.10
N ILE A 131 24.57 -20.12 -22.69
CA ILE A 131 23.35 -20.94 -22.90
C ILE A 131 23.08 -21.11 -24.40
N ASN A 132 23.22 -20.03 -25.19
CA ASN A 132 23.06 -20.10 -26.64
C ASN A 132 24.03 -21.12 -27.25
N LYS A 133 25.30 -21.11 -26.82
CA LYS A 133 26.32 -22.06 -27.30
C LYS A 133 25.96 -23.50 -26.92
N GLU A 134 25.56 -23.74 -25.67
CA GLU A 134 25.18 -25.06 -25.17
C GLU A 134 23.97 -25.64 -25.92
N GLN A 135 22.91 -24.85 -26.09
CA GLN A 135 21.72 -25.28 -26.83
C GLN A 135 22.02 -25.48 -28.33
N ASN A 136 22.90 -24.69 -28.94
CA ASN A 136 23.34 -24.93 -30.32
C ASN A 136 24.08 -26.28 -30.47
N VAL A 137 24.84 -26.70 -29.47
CA VAL A 137 25.47 -28.04 -29.46
C VAL A 137 24.40 -29.12 -29.41
N LEU A 138 23.40 -29.00 -28.53
CA LEU A 138 22.28 -29.94 -28.44
C LEU A 138 21.44 -30.01 -29.72
N LYS A 139 21.22 -28.85 -30.37
CA LYS A 139 20.55 -28.76 -31.69
C LYS A 139 21.29 -29.57 -32.75
N LYS A 140 22.63 -29.37 -32.85
CA LYS A 140 23.47 -30.12 -33.81
C LYS A 140 23.47 -31.62 -33.56
N GLN A 141 23.25 -32.05 -32.30
CA GLN A 141 23.11 -33.46 -31.94
C GLN A 141 21.69 -34.03 -32.17
N GLY A 142 20.72 -33.22 -32.61
CA GLY A 142 19.32 -33.63 -32.78
C GLY A 142 18.62 -33.96 -31.46
N LYS A 143 19.10 -33.40 -30.34
CA LYS A 143 18.59 -33.64 -28.98
C LYS A 143 17.74 -32.50 -28.43
N LEU A 144 17.67 -31.37 -29.13
CA LEU A 144 16.94 -30.20 -28.67
C LEU A 144 15.47 -30.28 -29.11
N GLU A 145 14.58 -29.99 -28.18
CA GLU A 145 13.14 -29.91 -28.41
C GLU A 145 12.70 -28.45 -28.30
N ASP A 146 11.83 -28.03 -29.22
CA ASP A 146 11.22 -26.71 -29.19
C ASP A 146 10.20 -26.64 -28.06
N TYR A 147 10.42 -25.74 -27.12
CA TYR A 147 9.64 -25.66 -25.89
C TYR A 147 8.16 -25.28 -26.12
N MET A 148 7.84 -24.57 -27.22
CA MET A 148 6.48 -24.18 -27.56
C MET A 148 5.71 -25.31 -28.22
N THR A 149 6.34 -26.07 -29.12
CA THR A 149 5.68 -27.07 -29.97
C THR A 149 5.89 -28.51 -29.53
N GLY A 150 6.87 -28.77 -28.66
CA GLY A 150 7.32 -30.09 -28.24
C GLY A 150 7.91 -30.96 -29.36
N LYS A 151 8.31 -30.33 -30.48
CA LYS A 151 8.91 -31.02 -31.63
C LYS A 151 10.42 -30.94 -31.54
N LYS A 152 11.13 -31.99 -31.99
CA LYS A 152 12.59 -31.91 -32.15
C LYS A 152 12.96 -30.82 -33.16
N ILE A 153 13.96 -30.03 -32.79
CA ILE A 153 14.54 -29.02 -33.67
C ILE A 153 15.57 -29.70 -34.57
N ASN A 154 15.40 -29.58 -35.88
CA ASN A 154 16.37 -30.09 -36.86
C ASN A 154 17.71 -29.35 -36.71
N ALA A 155 18.83 -30.06 -36.93
CA ALA A 155 20.18 -29.48 -36.79
C ALA A 155 20.39 -28.21 -37.63
N ASN A 156 19.75 -28.14 -38.81
CA ASN A 156 19.84 -27.04 -39.76
C ASN A 156 18.64 -26.07 -39.71
N ALA A 157 17.76 -26.18 -38.71
CA ALA A 157 16.62 -25.27 -38.57
C ALA A 157 17.07 -23.88 -38.13
N ASP A 158 16.37 -22.87 -38.66
CA ASP A 158 16.46 -21.48 -38.22
C ASP A 158 15.80 -21.34 -36.84
N THR A 159 16.62 -20.92 -35.87
CA THR A 159 16.19 -20.80 -34.48
C THR A 159 16.74 -19.55 -33.84
N ASP A 160 15.97 -18.98 -32.92
CA ASP A 160 16.41 -17.91 -32.04
C ASP A 160 16.41 -18.44 -30.58
N LEU A 161 17.26 -17.89 -29.71
CA LEU A 161 17.19 -18.15 -28.27
C LEU A 161 16.19 -17.18 -27.64
N ASP A 162 15.03 -17.69 -27.25
CA ASP A 162 13.91 -16.93 -26.68
C ASP A 162 14.00 -16.87 -25.16
N HIS A 163 13.56 -15.74 -24.60
CA HIS A 163 13.22 -15.61 -23.19
C HIS A 163 11.76 -16.01 -23.01
N ILE A 164 11.47 -17.15 -22.37
CA ILE A 164 10.11 -17.64 -22.11
C ILE A 164 9.26 -16.50 -21.52
N VAL A 165 9.71 -15.92 -20.41
CA VAL A 165 9.28 -14.62 -19.91
C VAL A 165 10.20 -13.55 -20.48
N ALA A 166 9.63 -12.67 -21.31
CA ALA A 166 10.40 -11.71 -22.08
C ALA A 166 11.30 -10.83 -21.20
N ALA A 167 12.54 -10.62 -21.64
CA ALA A 167 13.51 -9.75 -20.97
C ALA A 167 12.97 -8.35 -20.66
N LYS A 168 12.16 -7.78 -21.56
CA LYS A 168 11.47 -6.51 -21.34
C LYS A 168 10.46 -6.57 -20.19
N THR A 169 9.68 -7.64 -20.08
CA THR A 169 8.74 -7.84 -18.96
C THR A 169 9.49 -7.86 -17.63
N ILE A 170 10.65 -8.52 -17.59
CA ILE A 170 11.51 -8.57 -16.40
C ILE A 170 12.14 -7.19 -16.12
N HIS A 171 12.62 -6.48 -17.15
CA HIS A 171 13.15 -5.12 -17.03
C HIS A 171 12.13 -4.16 -16.39
N ASP A 172 10.89 -4.26 -16.87
CA ASP A 172 9.78 -3.42 -16.44
C ASP A 172 9.08 -3.92 -15.18
N ASP A 173 9.51 -5.01 -14.53
CA ASP A 173 8.93 -5.47 -13.26
C ASP A 173 9.29 -4.49 -12.12
N PRO A 174 8.29 -3.83 -11.49
CA PRO A 174 8.50 -2.98 -10.32
C PRO A 174 9.17 -3.70 -9.17
N ALA A 175 8.84 -4.97 -8.95
CA ALA A 175 9.38 -5.75 -7.84
C ALA A 175 10.86 -6.07 -8.05
N ARG A 176 11.31 -6.30 -9.29
CA ARG A 176 12.74 -6.42 -9.62
C ARG A 176 13.50 -5.16 -9.21
N VAL A 177 12.97 -3.98 -9.56
CA VAL A 177 13.61 -2.70 -9.21
C VAL A 177 13.63 -2.49 -7.70
N LEU A 178 12.54 -2.83 -7.02
CA LEU A 178 12.46 -2.78 -5.55
C LEU A 178 13.49 -3.70 -4.90
N ALA A 179 13.65 -4.92 -5.43
CA ALA A 179 14.64 -5.90 -5.00
C ALA A 179 16.09 -5.54 -5.41
N GLU A 180 16.26 -4.51 -6.25
CA GLU A 180 17.56 -4.06 -6.78
C GLU A 180 18.30 -5.15 -7.55
N ILE A 181 17.55 -6.04 -8.22
CA ILE A 181 18.12 -7.13 -9.02
C ILE A 181 18.48 -6.66 -10.43
N ASP A 182 19.64 -7.09 -10.89
CA ASP A 182 20.07 -6.92 -12.27
C ASP A 182 19.14 -7.68 -13.22
N GLY A 183 18.50 -6.94 -14.13
CA GLY A 183 17.50 -7.51 -15.01
C GLY A 183 18.08 -8.51 -16.01
N ALA A 184 19.31 -8.30 -16.50
CA ALA A 184 19.94 -9.20 -17.45
C ALA A 184 20.27 -10.54 -16.80
N LYS A 185 20.84 -10.52 -15.60
CA LYS A 185 21.10 -11.75 -14.82
C LYS A 185 19.83 -12.53 -14.49
N LEU A 186 18.75 -11.82 -14.12
CA LEU A 186 17.47 -12.44 -13.80
C LEU A 186 16.78 -13.05 -15.03
N ALA A 187 16.95 -12.43 -16.20
CA ALA A 187 16.36 -12.92 -17.45
C ALA A 187 17.15 -14.08 -18.07
N ASN A 188 18.48 -14.09 -17.92
CA ASN A 188 19.37 -15.02 -18.60
C ASN A 188 19.68 -16.27 -17.76
N THR A 189 18.65 -17.06 -17.49
CA THR A 189 18.74 -18.33 -16.76
C THR A 189 18.50 -19.53 -17.69
N GLU A 190 18.95 -20.72 -17.29
CA GLU A 190 18.71 -21.96 -18.04
C GLU A 190 17.22 -22.30 -18.19
N SER A 191 16.41 -21.93 -17.20
CA SER A 191 14.97 -22.15 -17.24
C SER A 191 14.32 -21.19 -18.24
N ASN A 192 14.67 -19.89 -18.17
CA ASN A 192 14.00 -18.85 -18.96
C ASN A 192 14.51 -18.74 -20.40
N LEU A 193 15.72 -19.21 -20.71
CA LEU A 193 16.27 -19.19 -22.07
C LEU A 193 16.06 -20.52 -22.79
N LYS A 194 15.28 -20.54 -23.87
CA LYS A 194 15.04 -21.72 -24.71
C LYS A 194 15.11 -21.40 -26.19
N MET A 195 15.81 -22.25 -26.93
CA MET A 195 15.88 -22.16 -28.38
C MET A 195 14.53 -22.61 -28.96
N THR A 196 14.04 -21.84 -29.93
CA THR A 196 12.75 -22.09 -30.59
C THR A 196 12.82 -21.66 -32.05
N ASP A 197 11.85 -22.09 -32.85
CA ASP A 197 11.67 -21.62 -34.23
C ASP A 197 11.66 -20.09 -34.32
N SER A 198 12.53 -19.52 -35.16
CA SER A 198 12.68 -18.06 -35.28
C SER A 198 11.37 -17.35 -35.66
N SER A 199 10.48 -18.00 -36.43
CA SER A 199 9.20 -17.39 -36.80
C SER A 199 8.25 -17.32 -35.62
N LEU A 200 8.21 -18.35 -34.78
CA LEU A 200 7.42 -18.37 -33.55
C LEU A 200 7.95 -17.32 -32.56
N ASN A 201 9.26 -17.30 -32.30
CA ASN A 201 9.91 -16.31 -31.44
C ASN A 201 9.57 -14.86 -31.84
N ARG A 202 9.83 -14.52 -33.10
CA ARG A 202 9.60 -13.15 -33.64
C ARG A 202 8.12 -12.77 -33.65
N SER A 203 7.22 -13.75 -33.58
CA SER A 203 5.78 -13.51 -33.47
C SER A 203 5.34 -13.26 -32.03
N LYS A 204 5.93 -13.97 -31.06
CA LYS A 204 5.65 -13.84 -29.63
C LYS A 204 6.04 -12.46 -29.10
N LYS A 205 7.25 -11.97 -29.45
CA LYS A 205 7.78 -10.69 -28.95
C LYS A 205 7.78 -10.64 -27.41
N ASP A 206 7.27 -9.56 -26.82
CA ASP A 206 7.17 -9.32 -25.37
C ASP A 206 5.85 -9.81 -24.75
N LYS A 207 5.06 -10.61 -25.47
CA LYS A 207 3.77 -11.09 -24.98
C LYS A 207 3.93 -12.28 -24.04
N SER A 208 3.06 -12.35 -23.03
CA SER A 208 2.85 -13.58 -22.27
C SER A 208 2.30 -14.69 -23.15
N ALA A 209 2.45 -15.94 -22.73
CA ALA A 209 1.90 -17.08 -23.45
C ALA A 209 0.39 -16.93 -23.68
N GLU A 210 -0.36 -16.53 -22.65
CA GLU A 210 -1.80 -16.32 -22.73
C GLU A 210 -2.18 -15.25 -23.75
N LYS A 211 -1.53 -14.08 -23.70
CA LYS A 211 -1.81 -12.98 -24.63
C LYS A 211 -1.44 -13.35 -26.06
N PHE A 212 -0.32 -14.06 -26.25
CA PHE A 212 0.10 -14.51 -27.57
C PHE A 212 -0.91 -15.47 -28.20
N LEU A 213 -1.38 -16.47 -27.44
CA LEU A 213 -2.38 -17.44 -27.89
C LEU A 213 -3.75 -16.79 -28.12
N ALA A 214 -4.18 -15.90 -27.22
CA ALA A 214 -5.44 -15.17 -27.36
C ALA A 214 -5.44 -14.27 -28.62
N ASP A 215 -4.34 -13.57 -28.88
CA ASP A 215 -4.18 -12.75 -30.08
C ASP A 215 -4.24 -13.60 -31.35
N ARG A 216 -3.55 -14.75 -31.36
CA ARG A 216 -3.58 -15.72 -32.47
C ARG A 216 -5.01 -16.17 -32.74
N ASP A 217 -5.72 -16.63 -31.72
CA ASP A 217 -7.05 -17.21 -31.86
C ASP A 217 -8.10 -16.16 -32.25
N LYS A 218 -8.02 -14.96 -31.67
CA LYS A 218 -8.84 -13.81 -32.06
C LYS A 218 -8.62 -13.48 -33.54
N ARG A 219 -7.36 -13.48 -33.99
CA ARG A 219 -7.05 -13.14 -35.38
C ARG A 219 -7.48 -14.21 -36.36
N LEU A 220 -7.31 -15.49 -36.03
CA LEU A 220 -7.81 -16.61 -36.83
C LEU A 220 -9.33 -16.58 -36.99
N LYS A 221 -10.08 -16.29 -35.90
CA LYS A 221 -11.54 -16.13 -35.97
C LYS A 221 -11.94 -15.00 -36.90
N PHE A 222 -11.30 -13.84 -36.78
CA PHE A 222 -11.54 -12.71 -37.68
C PHE A 222 -11.30 -13.07 -39.17
N LEU A 223 -10.19 -13.77 -39.46
CA LEU A 223 -9.88 -14.17 -40.83
C LEU A 223 -10.87 -15.21 -41.37
N ALA A 224 -11.31 -16.16 -40.54
CA ALA A 224 -12.33 -17.13 -40.92
C ALA A 224 -13.70 -16.47 -41.21
N GLU A 225 -14.09 -15.48 -40.41
CA GLU A 225 -15.31 -14.69 -40.66
C GLU A 225 -15.21 -13.85 -41.94
N LYS A 226 -14.03 -13.28 -42.22
CA LYS A 226 -13.81 -12.53 -43.47
C LYS A 226 -13.88 -13.43 -44.69
N GLU A 227 -13.28 -14.61 -44.63
CA GLU A 227 -13.28 -15.60 -45.71
C GLU A 227 -14.70 -16.11 -46.04
N LYS A 228 -15.58 -16.22 -45.03
CA LYS A 228 -17.01 -16.52 -45.24
C LYS A 228 -17.75 -15.41 -45.99
N ASN A 229 -17.31 -14.16 -45.84
CA ASN A 229 -17.97 -12.97 -46.40
C ASN A 229 -17.28 -12.43 -47.67
N GLY A 230 -16.23 -13.10 -48.17
CA GLY A 230 -15.48 -12.71 -49.35
C GLY A 230 -14.06 -13.29 -49.37
N ALA A 231 -13.37 -13.16 -50.50
CA ALA A 231 -11.99 -13.64 -50.62
C ALA A 231 -11.03 -12.85 -49.72
N LEU A 232 -10.09 -13.55 -49.08
CA LEU A 232 -9.00 -12.92 -48.34
C LEU A 232 -8.04 -12.20 -49.31
N THR A 233 -7.52 -11.06 -48.88
CA THR A 233 -6.43 -10.39 -49.61
C THR A 233 -5.14 -11.22 -49.53
N PRO A 234 -4.18 -11.06 -50.46
CA PRO A 234 -2.90 -11.76 -50.40
C PRO A 234 -2.15 -11.56 -49.07
N SER A 235 -2.25 -10.37 -48.47
CA SER A 235 -1.65 -10.09 -47.15
C SER A 235 -2.32 -10.88 -46.03
N GLN A 236 -3.66 -10.98 -46.05
CA GLN A 236 -4.41 -11.76 -45.07
C GLN A 236 -4.18 -13.26 -45.23
N GLN A 237 -3.95 -13.73 -46.45
CA GLN A 237 -3.63 -15.13 -46.70
C GLN A 237 -2.26 -15.51 -46.14
N LYS A 238 -1.24 -14.69 -46.38
CA LYS A 238 0.09 -14.85 -45.74
C LYS A 238 0.01 -14.79 -44.21
N GLU A 239 -0.82 -13.89 -43.68
CA GLU A 239 -1.05 -13.81 -42.23
C GLU A 239 -1.72 -15.09 -41.71
N LYS A 240 -2.73 -15.61 -42.39
CA LYS A 240 -3.41 -16.86 -42.06
C LYS A 240 -2.43 -18.03 -42.04
N GLU A 241 -1.57 -18.16 -43.06
CA GLU A 241 -0.52 -19.19 -43.11
C GLU A 241 0.40 -19.11 -41.89
N LYS A 242 0.85 -17.90 -41.52
CA LYS A 242 1.69 -17.69 -40.33
C LYS A 242 0.97 -18.09 -39.03
N LEU A 243 -0.30 -17.75 -38.90
CA LEU A 243 -1.11 -18.11 -37.72
C LEU A 243 -1.42 -19.61 -37.66
N LEU A 244 -1.57 -20.28 -38.80
CA LEU A 244 -1.73 -21.73 -38.88
C LEU A 244 -0.44 -22.45 -38.44
N LYS A 245 0.75 -21.93 -38.77
CA LYS A 245 2.01 -22.44 -38.18
C LYS A 245 2.00 -22.35 -36.65
N GLN A 246 1.45 -21.28 -36.08
CA GLN A 246 1.33 -21.13 -34.62
C GLN A 246 0.32 -22.11 -33.98
N LYS A 247 -0.47 -22.86 -34.77
CA LYS A 247 -1.30 -23.97 -34.26
C LYS A 247 -0.51 -25.24 -33.98
N GLU A 248 0.77 -25.27 -34.34
CA GLU A 248 1.70 -26.34 -33.93
C GLU A 248 2.14 -26.21 -32.46
N ILE A 249 1.86 -25.07 -31.82
CA ILE A 249 2.14 -24.84 -30.40
C ILE A 249 1.25 -25.76 -29.55
N GLN A 250 1.86 -26.38 -28.54
CA GLN A 250 1.14 -27.11 -27.51
C GLN A 250 0.62 -26.11 -26.47
N ASP A 251 -0.52 -25.47 -26.77
CA ASP A 251 -1.05 -24.32 -26.04
C ASP A 251 -1.02 -24.46 -24.51
N GLU A 252 -1.48 -25.60 -23.98
CA GLU A 252 -1.52 -25.86 -22.53
C GLU A 252 -0.10 -25.96 -21.93
N LYS A 253 0.78 -26.76 -22.54
CA LYS A 253 2.17 -26.90 -22.07
C LYS A 253 2.97 -25.61 -22.20
N PHE A 254 2.70 -24.82 -23.24
CA PHE A 254 3.35 -23.54 -23.45
C PHE A 254 2.95 -22.53 -22.36
N LYS A 255 1.67 -22.49 -21.99
CA LYS A 255 1.19 -21.69 -20.83
C LYS A 255 1.81 -22.18 -19.53
N GLU A 256 1.79 -23.49 -19.29
CA GLU A 256 2.34 -24.07 -18.07
C GLU A 256 3.84 -23.75 -17.91
N GLN A 257 4.64 -23.92 -18.97
CA GLN A 257 6.05 -23.57 -18.97
C GLN A 257 6.26 -22.07 -18.72
N TYR A 258 5.43 -21.20 -19.33
CA TYR A 258 5.50 -19.77 -19.08
C TYR A 258 5.24 -19.45 -17.61
N GLU A 259 4.15 -19.96 -17.04
CA GLU A 259 3.79 -19.75 -15.63
C GLU A 259 4.84 -20.29 -14.67
N GLN A 260 5.43 -21.45 -14.95
CA GLN A 260 6.50 -22.02 -14.13
C GLN A 260 7.73 -21.10 -14.11
N ASN A 261 8.15 -20.61 -15.28
CA ASN A 261 9.28 -19.68 -15.38
C ASN A 261 9.00 -18.33 -14.73
N GLU A 262 7.78 -17.80 -14.90
CA GLU A 262 7.34 -16.58 -14.24
C GLU A 262 7.34 -16.74 -12.72
N LYS A 263 6.86 -17.89 -12.20
CA LYS A 263 6.92 -18.22 -10.76
C LYS A 263 8.36 -18.32 -10.25
N GLU A 264 9.28 -18.92 -11.01
CA GLU A 264 10.70 -18.98 -10.64
C GLU A 264 11.33 -17.59 -10.55
N ILE A 265 11.12 -16.75 -11.57
CA ILE A 265 11.60 -15.36 -11.60
C ILE A 265 11.03 -14.58 -10.41
N ASN A 266 9.71 -14.67 -10.19
CA ASN A 266 9.04 -13.98 -9.09
C ASN A 266 9.57 -14.46 -7.74
N ARG A 267 9.83 -15.76 -7.58
CA ARG A 267 10.40 -16.32 -6.36
C ARG A 267 11.81 -15.80 -6.10
N GLU A 268 12.64 -15.66 -7.13
CA GLU A 268 13.99 -15.11 -6.97
C GLU A 268 13.96 -13.62 -6.60
N VAL A 269 13.02 -12.86 -7.19
CA VAL A 269 12.74 -11.47 -6.82
C VAL A 269 12.31 -11.35 -5.36
N ASP A 270 11.30 -12.11 -4.96
CA ASP A 270 10.76 -12.11 -3.60
C ASP A 270 11.84 -12.54 -2.60
N LYS A 271 12.55 -13.64 -2.88
CA LYS A 271 13.64 -14.12 -2.03
C LYS A 271 14.70 -13.05 -1.86
N THR A 272 15.18 -12.42 -2.93
CA THR A 272 16.22 -11.39 -2.83
C THR A 272 15.74 -10.20 -2.01
N TYR A 273 14.50 -9.73 -2.22
CA TYR A 273 13.95 -8.61 -1.48
C TYR A 273 13.74 -8.94 0.01
N TYR A 274 13.00 -9.99 0.32
CA TYR A 274 12.60 -10.32 1.70
C TYR A 274 13.74 -10.90 2.56
N THR A 275 14.82 -11.41 1.95
CA THR A 275 16.03 -11.80 2.69
C THR A 275 17.04 -10.65 2.85
N SER A 276 16.83 -9.53 2.16
CA SER A 276 17.66 -8.34 2.33
C SER A 276 17.29 -7.57 3.59
N SER A 277 18.16 -6.63 4.01
CA SER A 277 17.86 -5.71 5.12
C SER A 277 16.83 -4.61 4.77
N LYS A 278 16.42 -4.48 3.50
CA LYS A 278 15.61 -3.36 3.01
C LYS A 278 14.19 -3.33 3.60
N PRO A 279 13.36 -4.40 3.51
CA PRO A 279 12.02 -4.37 4.09
C PRO A 279 12.04 -4.20 5.61
N TYR A 280 13.04 -4.75 6.31
CA TYR A 280 13.16 -4.59 7.76
C TYR A 280 13.53 -3.16 8.18
N LYS A 281 14.42 -2.49 7.44
CA LYS A 281 14.74 -1.08 7.67
C LYS A 281 13.53 -0.18 7.42
N GLU A 282 12.79 -0.45 6.34
CA GLU A 282 11.55 0.29 6.05
C GLU A 282 10.51 0.04 7.14
N ALA A 283 10.27 -1.21 7.53
CA ALA A 283 9.34 -1.55 8.61
C ALA A 283 9.72 -0.92 9.95
N LEU A 284 11.00 -0.86 10.28
CA LEU A 284 11.48 -0.22 11.50
C LEU A 284 11.22 1.30 11.48
N ILE A 285 11.55 1.96 10.37
CA ILE A 285 11.33 3.41 10.21
C ILE A 285 9.84 3.72 10.25
N THR A 286 9.05 3.04 9.41
CA THR A 286 7.61 3.20 9.35
C THR A 286 6.94 2.90 10.69
N GLY A 287 7.29 1.78 11.32
CA GLY A 287 6.72 1.40 12.62
C GLY A 287 7.04 2.42 13.72
N THR A 288 8.24 3.00 13.72
CA THR A 288 8.62 4.10 14.62
C THR A 288 7.76 5.34 14.36
N GLN A 289 7.54 5.69 13.09
CA GLN A 289 6.70 6.84 12.71
C GLN A 289 5.23 6.63 13.07
N ASP A 290 4.70 5.44 12.80
CA ASP A 290 3.31 5.08 13.09
C ASP A 290 3.07 5.03 14.61
N ALA A 291 4.01 4.48 15.38
CA ALA A 291 3.97 4.51 16.84
C ALA A 291 3.99 5.94 17.39
N ALA A 292 4.86 6.81 16.86
CA ALA A 292 4.90 8.21 17.25
C ALA A 292 3.59 8.95 16.92
N LYS A 293 3.01 8.71 15.73
CA LYS A 293 1.70 9.27 15.37
C LYS A 293 0.61 8.81 16.34
N ILE A 294 0.49 7.50 16.57
CA ILE A 294 -0.49 6.94 17.52
C ILE A 294 -0.32 7.56 18.92
N ALA A 295 0.91 7.73 19.38
CA ALA A 295 1.22 8.33 20.68
C ALA A 295 0.74 9.78 20.79
N VAL A 296 1.00 10.58 19.75
CA VAL A 296 0.54 11.98 19.68
C VAL A 296 -0.99 12.05 19.69
N TYR A 297 -1.66 11.23 18.88
CA TYR A 297 -3.12 11.22 18.85
C TYR A 297 -3.74 10.69 20.15
N SER A 298 -3.08 9.74 20.81
CA SER A 298 -3.50 9.23 22.12
C SER A 298 -3.33 10.29 23.21
N ALA A 299 -2.24 11.07 23.18
CA ALA A 299 -2.05 12.21 24.07
C ALA A 299 -3.14 13.29 23.88
N LEU A 300 -3.55 13.57 22.63
CA LEU A 300 -4.71 14.42 22.37
C LEU A 300 -6.00 13.83 22.94
N GLY A 301 -6.17 12.50 22.87
CA GLY A 301 -7.27 11.80 23.54
C GLY A 301 -7.27 12.00 25.05
N VAL A 302 -6.09 12.02 25.70
CA VAL A 302 -5.95 12.35 27.13
C VAL A 302 -6.34 13.80 27.42
N VAL A 303 -5.95 14.75 26.57
CA VAL A 303 -6.36 16.16 26.68
C VAL A 303 -7.89 16.29 26.54
N LEU A 304 -8.48 15.65 25.53
CA LEU A 304 -9.92 15.66 25.28
C LEU A 304 -10.71 14.98 26.42
N LYS A 305 -10.15 13.90 27.00
CA LYS A 305 -10.72 13.19 28.15
C LYS A 305 -10.93 14.14 29.34
N ASP A 306 -10.00 15.03 29.61
CA ASP A 306 -10.12 15.97 30.73
C ASP A 306 -11.16 17.07 30.46
N PHE A 307 -11.32 17.50 29.21
CA PHE A 307 -12.43 18.36 28.80
C PHE A 307 -13.80 17.66 28.92
N ILE A 308 -13.90 16.41 28.46
CA ILE A 308 -15.15 15.63 28.54
C ILE A 308 -15.55 15.38 29.99
N LYS A 309 -14.60 15.03 30.86
CA LYS A 309 -14.86 14.95 32.32
C LYS A 309 -15.36 16.27 32.87
N ALA A 310 -14.77 17.40 32.46
CA ALA A 310 -15.19 18.72 32.91
C ALA A 310 -16.66 18.98 32.55
N ILE A 311 -17.03 18.71 31.30
CA ILE A 311 -18.41 18.81 30.81
C ILE A 311 -19.35 17.90 31.60
N ILE A 312 -18.98 16.63 31.79
CA ILE A 312 -19.79 15.65 32.53
C ILE A 312 -20.00 16.08 33.97
N ILE A 313 -18.96 16.62 34.63
CA ILE A 313 -19.06 17.14 36.00
C ILE A 313 -20.06 18.31 36.04
N GLU A 314 -19.94 19.27 35.14
CA GLU A 314 -20.83 20.44 35.15
C GLU A 314 -22.27 20.10 34.79
N LEU A 315 -22.48 19.21 33.84
CA LEU A 315 -23.82 18.69 33.52
C LEU A 315 -24.46 18.00 34.72
N LYS A 316 -23.70 17.24 35.52
CA LYS A 316 -24.20 16.64 36.78
C LYS A 316 -24.59 17.69 37.81
N VAL A 317 -23.83 18.79 37.92
CA VAL A 317 -24.14 19.87 38.87
C VAL A 317 -25.38 20.65 38.42
N THR A 318 -25.45 21.04 37.14
CA THR A 318 -26.62 21.70 36.56
C THR A 318 -27.89 20.90 36.74
N PHE A 319 -27.81 19.57 36.65
CA PHE A 319 -28.95 18.71 36.87
C PHE A 319 -29.35 18.62 38.35
N LYS A 320 -28.39 18.61 39.28
CA LYS A 320 -28.68 18.60 40.72
C LYS A 320 -29.31 19.90 41.20
N GLU A 321 -28.87 21.02 40.65
CA GLU A 321 -29.34 22.37 40.99
C GLU A 321 -30.45 22.86 40.03
N PHE A 322 -31.10 21.93 39.30
CA PHE A 322 -32.07 22.25 38.27
C PHE A 322 -33.27 23.04 38.84
N GLY A 323 -33.51 24.23 38.28
CA GLY A 323 -34.56 25.16 38.74
C GLY A 323 -34.12 26.13 39.85
N ASN A 324 -32.94 25.94 40.45
CA ASN A 324 -32.37 26.84 41.45
C ASN A 324 -31.32 27.80 40.86
N GLU A 325 -30.91 27.60 39.61
CA GLU A 325 -29.93 28.42 38.90
C GLU A 325 -30.51 28.97 37.59
N SER A 326 -30.14 30.20 37.27
CA SER A 326 -30.42 30.80 35.97
C SER A 326 -29.46 30.29 34.90
N LEU A 327 -29.89 30.34 33.62
CA LEU A 327 -29.06 29.99 32.47
C LEU A 327 -27.71 30.73 32.46
N LYS A 328 -27.69 31.98 32.93
CA LYS A 328 -26.46 32.78 33.02
C LYS A 328 -25.48 32.20 34.05
N GLU A 329 -25.97 31.74 35.20
CA GLU A 329 -25.15 31.13 36.25
C GLU A 329 -24.58 29.78 35.81
N ILE A 330 -25.38 28.98 35.10
CA ILE A 330 -24.93 27.72 34.48
C ILE A 330 -23.81 28.00 33.46
N LEU A 331 -24.02 28.94 32.53
CA LEU A 331 -23.01 29.28 31.52
C LEU A 331 -21.71 29.82 32.13
N VAL A 332 -21.79 30.62 33.19
CA VAL A 332 -20.62 31.11 33.93
C VAL A 332 -19.87 29.94 34.57
N ARG A 333 -20.57 29.01 35.23
CA ARG A 333 -19.93 27.84 35.85
C ARG A 333 -19.24 26.93 34.82
N PHE A 334 -19.90 26.67 33.69
CA PHE A 334 -19.30 25.97 32.57
C PHE A 334 -18.03 26.69 32.09
N LYS A 335 -18.12 27.99 31.79
CA LYS A 335 -16.97 28.80 31.37
C LYS A 335 -15.82 28.69 32.36
N ASP A 336 -16.08 28.90 33.65
CA ASP A 336 -15.04 28.89 34.68
C ASP A 336 -14.38 27.51 34.81
N ARG A 337 -15.17 26.43 34.73
CA ARG A 337 -14.66 25.05 34.74
C ARG A 337 -13.80 24.77 33.52
N PHE A 338 -14.24 25.17 32.34
CA PHE A 338 -13.52 25.03 31.08
C PHE A 338 -12.21 25.83 31.10
N CYS A 339 -12.25 27.09 31.55
CA CYS A 339 -11.06 27.92 31.73
C CYS A 339 -10.06 27.27 32.69
N LYS A 340 -10.53 26.72 33.83
CA LYS A 340 -9.65 26.03 34.78
C LYS A 340 -9.00 24.79 34.18
N VAL A 341 -9.76 23.96 33.48
CA VAL A 341 -9.24 22.75 32.81
C VAL A 341 -8.27 23.13 31.69
N TRP A 342 -8.55 24.21 30.97
CA TRP A 342 -7.65 24.76 29.95
C TRP A 342 -6.32 25.24 30.56
N GLU A 343 -6.34 25.96 31.67
CA GLU A 343 -5.11 26.40 32.36
C GLU A 343 -4.29 25.20 32.90
N GLU A 344 -4.95 24.19 33.46
CA GLU A 344 -4.28 22.96 33.90
C GLU A 344 -3.64 22.19 32.73
N LEU A 345 -4.31 22.17 31.56
CA LEU A 345 -3.81 21.55 30.34
C LEU A 345 -2.69 22.37 29.69
N LYS A 346 -2.78 23.71 29.67
CA LYS A 346 -1.70 24.61 29.20
C LYS A 346 -0.37 24.34 29.89
N LEU A 347 -0.41 23.98 31.17
CA LEU A 347 0.78 23.69 31.96
C LEU A 347 1.34 22.29 31.72
N LYS A 348 0.50 21.31 31.35
CA LYS A 348 0.86 19.89 31.31
C LYS A 348 0.91 19.27 29.91
N TRP A 349 0.40 19.94 28.88
CA TRP A 349 0.28 19.34 27.54
C TRP A 349 1.63 18.94 26.95
N LYS A 350 2.69 19.72 27.19
CA LYS A 350 4.06 19.39 26.76
C LYS A 350 4.57 18.10 27.43
N ASP A 351 4.32 17.95 28.72
CA ASP A 351 4.71 16.75 29.48
C ASP A 351 3.88 15.53 29.08
N ILE A 352 2.57 15.71 28.85
CA ILE A 352 1.67 14.63 28.37
C ILE A 352 2.16 14.12 27.01
N LEU A 353 2.43 15.02 26.05
CA LEU A 353 2.95 14.63 24.74
C LEU A 353 4.30 13.94 24.84
N LYS A 354 5.24 14.49 25.61
CA LYS A 354 6.58 13.92 25.79
C LYS A 354 6.54 12.52 26.39
N ASN A 355 5.79 12.34 27.48
CA ASN A 355 5.68 11.05 28.17
C ASN A 355 4.96 10.01 27.31
N SER A 356 3.92 10.40 26.54
CA SER A 356 3.24 9.50 25.61
C SER A 356 4.14 9.05 24.47
N LEU A 357 4.95 9.95 23.90
CA LEU A 357 5.95 9.63 22.88
C LEU A 357 7.03 8.69 23.41
N GLU A 358 7.61 8.99 24.57
CA GLU A 358 8.63 8.17 25.22
C GLU A 358 8.11 6.75 25.53
N GLY A 359 6.89 6.63 26.08
CA GLY A 359 6.28 5.34 26.39
C GLY A 359 5.95 4.51 25.15
N ALA A 360 5.45 5.13 24.08
CA ALA A 360 5.14 4.42 22.84
C ALA A 360 6.41 3.90 22.13
N LEU A 361 7.47 4.72 22.09
CA LEU A 361 8.75 4.31 21.53
C LEU A 361 9.40 3.20 22.36
N GLN A 362 9.39 3.31 23.69
CA GLN A 362 9.89 2.24 24.56
C GLN A 362 9.15 0.93 24.34
N THR A 363 7.82 0.97 24.22
CA THR A 363 7.01 -0.23 23.94
C THR A 363 7.34 -0.81 22.57
N PHE A 364 7.50 0.03 21.54
CA PHE A 364 7.84 -0.42 20.19
C PHE A 364 9.22 -1.09 20.12
N PHE A 365 10.24 -0.55 20.81
CA PHE A 365 11.59 -1.13 20.84
C PHE A 365 11.74 -2.32 21.82
N GLN A 366 10.71 -2.63 22.62
CA GLN A 366 10.68 -3.82 23.50
C GLN A 366 10.11 -5.06 22.80
N ILE A 367 9.51 -4.89 21.61
CA ILE A 367 9.04 -5.97 20.72
C ILE A 367 10.20 -6.41 19.81
#